data_AF-W1XVP8-F1
#
_entry.id   AF-W1XVP8-F1
#
_cell.length_a   1.000
_cell.length_b   1.000
_cell.length_c   1.000
_cell.angle_alpha   90.00
_cell.angle_beta   90.00
_cell.angle_gamma   90.00
#
_symmetry.space_group_name_H-M   'P 1'
#
loop_
_entity.id
_entity.type
_entity.pdbx_description
1 polymer ?
#
loop_
_entity_poly.entity_id
_entity_poly.type
_entity_poly.pdbx_seq_one_letter_code
_entity_poly.pdbx_strand_id
1 'polypeptide(L)' 'THFDNVPVKPQRVYEEMNKAFGRDVCYVTTIGLSQIAAAQMLHVFKDRHWINCGQAGPLGWTIPAALG' A
#
# COMPACT_ATOMS: atom_id res chain seq x y z
N THR A 1 -14.59 3.77 18.68
CA THR A 1 -14.29 5.16 19.05
C THR A 1 -13.04 5.73 18.37
N HIS A 2 -12.58 5.18 17.23
CA HIS A 2 -11.40 5.71 16.52
C HIS A 2 -11.66 6.10 15.05
N PHE A 3 -12.86 5.84 14.50
CA PHE A 3 -13.10 5.85 13.05
C PHE A 3 -14.24 6.77 12.59
N ASP A 4 -14.65 7.68 13.46
CA ASP A 4 -15.76 8.60 13.17
C ASP A 4 -15.28 9.88 12.43
N ASN A 5 -13.97 9.99 12.17
CA ASN A 5 -13.39 11.15 11.49
C ASN A 5 -13.67 11.12 9.98
N VAL A 6 -14.26 12.20 9.47
CA VAL A 6 -14.53 12.43 8.05
C VAL A 6 -13.82 13.73 7.60
N PRO A 7 -12.98 13.70 6.56
CA PRO A 7 -12.55 12.52 5.81
C PRO A 7 -11.66 11.58 6.64
N VAL A 8 -11.60 10.31 6.22
CA VAL A 8 -10.82 9.28 6.92
C VAL A 8 -9.35 9.67 7.00
N LYS A 9 -8.72 9.44 8.15
CA LYS A 9 -7.26 9.61 8.30
C LYS A 9 -6.53 8.58 7.43
N PRO A 10 -5.58 8.95 6.56
CA PRO A 10 -4.88 7.98 5.69
C PRO A 10 -4.23 6.82 6.45
N GLN A 11 -3.72 7.06 7.66
CA GLN A 11 -3.13 6.04 8.53
C GLN A 11 -4.10 4.89 8.82
N ARG A 12 -5.40 5.20 8.91
CA ARG A 12 -6.46 4.20 9.14
C ARG A 12 -6.52 3.18 8.00
N VAL A 13 -6.28 3.60 6.77
CA VAL A 13 -6.31 2.69 5.61
C VAL A 13 -5.26 1.60 5.78
N TYR A 14 -4.02 1.96 6.12
CA TYR A 14 -2.94 0.99 6.31
C TYR A 14 -3.15 0.09 7.54
N GLU A 15 -3.69 0.65 8.63
CA GLU A 15 -4.06 -0.15 9.81
C GLU A 15 -5.06 -1.24 9.44
N GLU A 16 -6.09 -0.90 8.66
CA GLU A 16 -7.09 -1.88 8.23
C GLU A 16 -6.57 -2.85 7.19
N MET A 17 -5.70 -2.42 6.28
CA MET A 17 -5.02 -3.33 5.35
C MET A 17 -4.20 -4.38 6.10
N ASN A 18 -3.45 -3.99 7.13
CA ASN A 18 -2.69 -4.93 7.97
C ASN A 18 -3.57 -5.92 8.75
N LYS A 19 -4.82 -5.56 9.06
CA LYS A 19 -5.78 -6.47 9.73
C LYS A 19 -6.53 -7.36 8.75
N ALA A 20 -6.88 -6.82 7.58
CA ALA A 20 -7.71 -7.48 6.60
C ALA A 20 -6.92 -8.50 5.76
N PHE A 21 -5.66 -8.21 5.45
CA PHE A 21 -4.85 -9.05 4.58
C PHE A 21 -3.91 -9.96 5.38
N GLY A 22 -3.80 -11.22 4.92
CA GLY A 22 -2.88 -12.21 5.49
C GLY A 22 -1.43 -11.98 5.09
N ARG A 23 -0.53 -12.85 5.56
CA ARG A 23 0.92 -12.75 5.32
C ARG A 23 1.34 -12.93 3.85
N ASP A 24 0.42 -13.41 3.01
CA ASP A 24 0.63 -13.69 1.58
C ASP A 24 0.29 -12.50 0.68
N VAL A 25 -0.09 -11.36 1.26
CA VAL A 25 -0.47 -10.17 0.48
C VAL A 25 0.73 -9.56 -0.25
N CYS A 26 0.55 -9.27 -1.54
CA CYS A 26 1.51 -8.53 -2.35
C CYS A 26 0.99 -7.11 -2.59
N TYR A 27 1.79 -6.10 -2.24
CA TYR A 27 1.45 -4.70 -2.43
C TYR A 27 2.17 -4.12 -3.64
N VAL A 28 1.41 -3.49 -4.53
CA VAL A 28 1.91 -2.71 -5.67
C VAL A 28 1.62 -1.24 -5.45
N THR A 29 2.63 -0.39 -5.51
CA THR A 29 2.52 1.03 -5.12
C THR A 29 2.99 1.99 -6.21
N THR A 30 2.24 3.05 -6.46
CA THR A 30 2.67 4.15 -7.35
C THR A 30 3.54 5.16 -6.62
N ILE A 31 4.28 6.00 -7.34
CA ILE A 31 4.99 7.14 -6.75
C ILE A 31 3.97 8.07 -6.08
N GLY A 32 4.28 8.51 -4.86
CA GLY A 32 3.52 9.54 -4.16
C GLY A 32 3.53 9.38 -2.65
N LEU A 33 2.80 10.27 -1.98
CA LEU A 33 2.67 10.26 -0.52
C LEU A 33 2.13 8.93 0.00
N SER A 34 1.24 8.27 -0.76
CA SER A 34 0.69 6.97 -0.42
C SER A 34 1.74 5.86 -0.38
N GLN A 35 2.78 5.93 -1.22
CA GLN A 35 3.88 4.96 -1.22
C GLN A 35 4.87 5.20 -0.09
N ILE A 36 5.17 6.46 0.24
CA ILE A 36 6.00 6.80 1.41
C ILE A 36 5.30 6.31 2.68
N ALA A 37 4.02 6.64 2.82
CA ALA A 37 3.21 6.23 3.96
C ALA A 37 3.06 4.69 4.04
N ALA A 38 2.76 4.03 2.93
CA ALA A 38 2.68 2.57 2.86
C ALA A 38 3.99 1.89 3.29
N ALA A 39 5.14 2.40 2.84
CA ALA A 39 6.44 1.85 3.20
C ALA A 39 6.76 1.94 4.71
N GLN A 40 6.15 2.90 5.42
CA GLN A 40 6.33 3.06 6.87
C GLN A 40 5.34 2.23 7.69
N MET A 41 4.19 1.86 7.13
CA MET A 41 3.05 1.34 7.90
C MET A 41 2.61 -0.07 7.52
N LEU A 42 2.80 -0.51 6.27
CA LEU A 42 2.37 -1.85 5.84
C LEU A 42 3.37 -2.92 6.26
N HIS A 43 2.86 -4.06 6.69
CA HIS A 43 3.68 -5.23 6.97
C HIS A 43 3.82 -6.11 5.73
N VAL A 44 5.06 -6.45 5.37
CA VAL A 44 5.40 -7.35 4.27
C VAL A 44 6.27 -8.47 4.81
N PHE A 45 5.81 -9.71 4.64
CA PHE A 45 6.44 -10.88 5.26
C PHE A 45 7.18 -11.77 4.27
N LYS A 46 7.01 -11.53 2.97
CA LYS A 46 7.57 -12.35 1.91
C LYS A 46 8.42 -11.52 0.95
N ASP A 47 9.46 -12.15 0.43
CA ASP A 47 10.25 -11.58 -0.63
C ASP A 47 9.36 -11.28 -1.85
N ARG A 48 9.66 -10.19 -2.55
CA ARG A 48 8.95 -9.74 -3.76
C ARG A 48 7.47 -9.37 -3.56
N HIS A 49 6.97 -9.29 -2.32
CA HIS A 49 5.59 -8.86 -2.01
C HIS A 49 5.47 -7.35 -1.75
N TRP A 50 6.56 -6.61 -1.97
CA TRP A 50 6.59 -5.15 -2.03
C TRP A 50 7.10 -4.73 -3.41
N ILE A 51 6.18 -4.29 -4.26
CA ILE A 51 6.47 -3.87 -5.63
C ILE A 51 6.26 -2.35 -5.71
N ASN A 52 7.35 -1.64 -5.99
CA ASN A 52 7.33 -0.20 -6.22
C ASN A 52 8.01 0.09 -7.57
N CYS A 53 7.74 1.26 -8.12
CA CYS A 53 8.25 1.66 -9.43
C CYS A 53 9.56 2.47 -9.39
N GLY A 54 10.28 2.47 -8.25
CA GLY A 54 11.65 3.02 -8.17
C GLY A 54 11.81 4.44 -8.71
N GLN A 55 10.81 5.32 -8.54
CA GLN A 55 10.74 6.68 -9.09
C GLN A 55 10.60 6.83 -10.62
N ALA A 56 10.57 5.74 -11.39
CA ALA A 56 10.43 5.76 -12.85
C ALA A 56 9.04 5.35 -13.37
N GLY A 57 8.09 5.02 -12.48
CA GLY A 57 6.76 4.54 -12.86
C GLY A 57 5.87 5.65 -13.42
N PRO A 58 5.44 5.57 -14.70
CA PRO A 58 4.45 6.51 -15.22
C PRO A 58 3.10 6.34 -14.51
N LEU A 59 2.32 7.42 -14.46
CA LEU A 59 0.93 7.35 -13.99
C LEU A 59 0.18 6.28 -14.81
N GLY A 60 -0.38 5.28 -14.13
CA GLY A 60 -1.10 4.16 -14.75
C GLY A 60 -0.42 2.79 -14.68
N TRP A 61 0.82 2.69 -14.19
CA TRP A 61 1.55 1.41 -14.14
C TRP A 61 1.00 0.39 -13.11
N THR A 62 0.32 0.87 -12.06
CA THR A 62 -0.02 0.07 -10.87
C THR A 62 -0.92 -1.12 -11.18
N ILE A 63 -1.92 -0.95 -12.07
CA ILE A 63 -2.86 -2.02 -12.41
C ILE A 63 -2.17 -3.11 -13.22
N PRO A 64 -1.45 -2.81 -14.34
CA PRO A 64 -0.66 -3.80 -15.04
C PRO A 64 0.34 -4.55 -14.14
N ALA A 65 1.02 -3.83 -13.24
CA ALA A 65 1.98 -4.44 -12.32
C ALA A 65 1.33 -5.32 -11.23
N ALA A 66 0.07 -5.04 -10.85
CA ALA A 66 -0.68 -5.88 -9.91
C ALA A 66 -1.23 -7.17 -10.55
N LEU A 67 -1.30 -7.23 -11.89
CA LEU A 67 -1.70 -8.43 -12.63
C LEU A 67 -0.52 -9.38 -12.93
N GLY A 68 0.71 -8.86 -12.86
CA GLY A 68 1.93 -9.58 -13.25
C GLY A 68 2.54 -10.46 -12.17
#